data_AF-D6Y006-F1
#
_entry.id   AF-D6Y006-F1
#
_cell.length_a   1.000
_cell.length_b   1.000
_cell.length_c   1.000
_cell.angle_alpha   90.00
_cell.angle_beta   90.00
_cell.angle_gamma   90.00
#
_symmetry.space_group_name_H-M   'P 1'
#
loop_
_entity.id
_entity.type
_entity.pdbx_description
1 polymer ?
#
loop_
_entity_poly.entity_id
_entity_poly.type
_entity_poly.pdbx_seq_one_letter_code
_entity_poly.pdbx_strand_id
1 'polypeptide(L)'
;MNHASRAHAKLSASGASRWMNCPPSVKLSEQIEDTTSFYAEEGTFMHELSELYLGHYLETMNEEQYLKEKKERRESPFYTQAIDDAVQAYVDTVIERINEARALQSDALVRIEERVDFSPWVPEGFGTGDVLIVTDGLLEIIDLKGGEGVKVYAEGNPQMRLYALGALNGYGFLYHIDTVQMTIVQPRLDHLSTDEMTADALLEWAETEVKPKAELAFNGLGEFLPGAHCQFCKVSATCRARAEERQKLACLDFKEPPLLTDEEVSQVLREVDELVNWAKQVQEYALKTAMKENKKWPGMKLVQGRGSRVYTDEKAIISTLKEAGMEEHQLFKQTLKPITNMEKMLGKKTFQDLVGHLITKTPGKLKLVETEDSRPAAKPSAAEDFQN
;
A
#
# COMPACT_ATOMS: atom_id res chain seq x y z
N MET A 1 -26.23 -0.86 -31.10
CA MET A 1 -25.66 0.43 -30.62
C MET A 1 -24.14 0.33 -30.57
N ASN A 2 -23.37 1.44 -30.54
CA ASN A 2 -21.92 1.38 -30.30
C ASN A 2 -21.67 1.45 -28.80
N HIS A 3 -21.23 0.33 -28.21
CA HIS A 3 -21.02 0.22 -26.76
C HIS A 3 -19.79 1.01 -26.29
N ALA A 4 -18.78 1.16 -27.13
CA ALA A 4 -17.53 1.85 -26.80
C ALA A 4 -17.70 3.37 -26.58
N SER A 5 -18.81 3.97 -27.03
CA SER A 5 -19.09 5.40 -26.86
C SER A 5 -19.99 5.74 -25.67
N ARG A 6 -20.35 4.76 -24.82
CA ARG A 6 -21.26 5.00 -23.69
C ARG A 6 -20.54 5.79 -22.59
N ALA A 7 -21.25 6.74 -21.98
CA ALA A 7 -20.73 7.48 -20.84
C ALA A 7 -20.53 6.53 -19.65
N HIS A 8 -19.39 6.63 -18.96
CA HIS A 8 -19.13 5.90 -17.73
C HIS A 8 -19.24 6.82 -16.51
N ALA A 9 -19.86 6.33 -15.44
CA ALA A 9 -19.84 7.00 -14.15
C ALA A 9 -18.40 7.07 -13.62
N LYS A 10 -18.05 8.16 -12.91
CA LYS A 10 -16.76 8.31 -12.22
C LYS A 10 -16.49 7.14 -11.26
N LEU A 11 -17.52 6.71 -10.55
CA LEU A 11 -17.53 5.53 -9.69
C LEU A 11 -18.32 4.41 -10.37
N SER A 12 -17.82 3.92 -11.52
CA SER A 12 -18.48 2.86 -12.28
C SER A 12 -18.58 1.55 -11.49
N ALA A 13 -19.61 0.74 -11.77
CA ALA A 13 -19.79 -0.57 -11.16
C ALA A 13 -18.63 -1.53 -11.47
N SER A 14 -18.14 -1.53 -12.72
CA SER A 14 -16.96 -2.32 -13.12
C SER A 14 -15.67 -1.87 -12.41
N GLY A 15 -15.61 -0.63 -11.95
CA GLY A 15 -14.52 -0.08 -11.14
C GLY A 15 -14.68 -0.31 -9.63
N ALA A 16 -15.78 -0.91 -9.16
CA ALA A 16 -16.15 -0.95 -7.74
C ALA A 16 -15.15 -1.64 -6.85
N SER A 17 -14.60 -2.78 -7.29
CA SER A 17 -13.53 -3.44 -6.55
C SER A 17 -12.33 -2.52 -6.30
N ARG A 18 -12.03 -1.58 -7.20
CA ARG A 18 -10.95 -0.62 -7.00
C ARG A 18 -11.34 0.51 -6.06
N TRP A 19 -12.45 1.20 -6.33
CA TRP A 19 -12.79 2.39 -5.55
C TRP A 19 -13.35 2.08 -4.16
N MET A 20 -13.91 0.90 -3.94
CA MET A 20 -14.32 0.44 -2.60
C MET A 20 -13.12 0.06 -1.73
N ASN A 21 -12.06 -0.52 -2.32
CA ASN A 21 -10.89 -0.96 -1.57
C ASN A 21 -9.81 0.12 -1.44
N CYS A 22 -9.67 1.00 -2.44
CA CYS A 22 -8.70 2.08 -2.44
C CYS A 22 -9.36 3.37 -2.94
N PRO A 23 -10.24 3.99 -2.12
CA PRO A 23 -11.00 5.18 -2.50
C PRO A 23 -10.18 6.33 -3.11
N PRO A 24 -9.01 6.74 -2.56
CA PRO A 24 -8.27 7.87 -3.12
C PRO A 24 -7.65 7.58 -4.49
N SER A 25 -7.59 6.31 -4.94
CA SER A 25 -7.08 5.95 -6.26
C SER A 25 -7.92 6.51 -7.42
N VAL A 26 -9.21 6.77 -7.19
CA VAL A 26 -10.11 7.33 -8.21
C VAL A 26 -9.65 8.71 -8.62
N LYS A 27 -9.49 9.61 -7.65
CA LYS A 27 -9.07 10.99 -7.89
C LYS A 27 -7.67 11.08 -8.49
N LEU A 28 -6.78 10.19 -8.07
CA LEU A 28 -5.42 10.09 -8.62
C LEU A 28 -5.43 9.63 -10.09
N SER A 29 -6.47 8.92 -10.53
CA SER A 29 -6.61 8.41 -11.89
C SER A 29 -7.42 9.33 -12.82
N GLU A 30 -8.00 10.42 -12.32
CA GLU A 30 -8.86 11.34 -13.10
C GLU A 30 -8.12 12.01 -14.27
N GLN A 31 -6.83 12.31 -14.08
CA GLN A 31 -6.01 12.96 -15.10
C GLN A 31 -5.35 11.98 -16.08
N ILE A 32 -5.67 10.69 -15.95
CA ILE A 32 -5.09 9.65 -16.80
C ILE A 32 -6.17 9.14 -17.74
N GLU A 33 -5.91 9.33 -19.03
CA GLU A 33 -6.76 8.85 -20.10
C GLU A 33 -6.99 7.33 -19.98
N ASP A 34 -8.23 6.91 -20.22
CA ASP A 34 -8.55 5.50 -20.38
C ASP A 34 -7.89 4.99 -21.66
N THR A 35 -7.07 3.95 -21.53
CA THR A 35 -6.55 3.21 -22.66
C THR A 35 -7.41 1.97 -22.88
N THR A 36 -7.82 1.76 -24.12
CA THR A 36 -8.44 0.50 -24.54
C THR A 36 -7.36 -0.54 -24.80
N SER A 37 -7.77 -1.81 -24.81
CA SER A 37 -6.92 -2.93 -25.21
C SER A 37 -7.70 -3.81 -26.18
N PHE A 38 -6.99 -4.60 -26.98
CA PHE A 38 -7.61 -5.58 -27.87
C PHE A 38 -8.64 -6.45 -27.13
N TYR A 39 -8.33 -6.90 -25.91
CA TYR A 39 -9.24 -7.72 -25.10
C TYR A 39 -10.50 -6.96 -24.62
N ALA A 40 -10.40 -5.65 -24.39
CA ALA A 40 -11.54 -4.82 -24.02
C ALA A 40 -12.48 -4.59 -25.22
N GLU A 41 -11.91 -4.38 -26.41
CA GLU A 41 -12.68 -4.25 -27.65
C GLU A 41 -13.32 -5.58 -28.06
N GLU A 42 -12.60 -6.69 -27.93
CA GLU A 42 -13.13 -8.05 -28.15
C GLU A 42 -14.29 -8.35 -27.19
N GLY A 43 -14.14 -8.04 -25.90
CA GLY A 43 -15.22 -8.17 -24.92
C GLY A 43 -16.45 -7.33 -25.29
N THR A 44 -16.24 -6.08 -25.69
CA THR A 44 -17.31 -5.19 -26.15
C THR A 44 -18.05 -5.78 -27.36
N PHE A 45 -17.31 -6.35 -28.31
CA PHE A 45 -17.90 -7.05 -29.46
C PHE A 45 -18.71 -8.28 -29.04
N MET A 46 -18.27 -9.04 -28.03
CA MET A 46 -19.05 -10.16 -27.50
C MET A 46 -20.39 -9.71 -26.90
N HIS A 47 -20.42 -8.62 -26.12
CA HIS A 47 -21.68 -8.05 -25.60
C HIS A 47 -22.60 -7.63 -26.75
N GLU A 48 -22.08 -6.91 -27.73
CA GLU A 48 -22.84 -6.47 -28.91
C GLU A 48 -23.44 -7.64 -29.72
N LEU A 49 -22.69 -8.74 -29.87
CA LEU A 49 -23.19 -9.94 -30.54
C LEU A 49 -24.25 -10.66 -29.70
N SER A 50 -24.08 -10.69 -28.37
CA SER A 50 -25.06 -11.28 -27.45
C SER A 50 -26.37 -10.50 -27.42
N GLU A 51 -26.31 -9.16 -27.43
CA GLU A 51 -27.47 -8.25 -27.51
C GLU A 51 -28.28 -8.53 -28.78
N LEU A 52 -27.59 -8.71 -29.92
CA LEU A 52 -28.23 -9.06 -31.19
C LEU A 52 -28.97 -10.40 -31.12
N TYR A 53 -28.35 -11.43 -30.54
CA TYR A 53 -28.93 -12.78 -30.47
C TYR A 53 -30.11 -12.84 -29.50
N LEU A 54 -29.97 -12.22 -28.32
CA LEU A 54 -31.06 -12.14 -27.34
C LEU A 54 -32.20 -11.24 -27.81
N GLY A 55 -31.91 -10.13 -28.49
CA GLY A 55 -32.94 -9.25 -29.05
C GLY A 55 -33.79 -9.94 -30.12
N HIS A 56 -33.18 -10.79 -30.92
CA HIS A 56 -33.93 -11.65 -31.85
C HIS A 56 -34.81 -12.67 -31.12
N TYR A 57 -34.28 -13.36 -30.11
CA TYR A 57 -35.05 -14.30 -29.29
C TYR A 57 -36.22 -13.65 -28.55
N LEU A 58 -36.04 -12.41 -28.08
CA LEU A 58 -37.06 -11.62 -27.37
C LEU A 58 -38.00 -10.86 -28.32
N GLU A 59 -37.86 -11.05 -29.63
CA GLU A 59 -38.67 -10.37 -30.66
C GLU A 59 -38.62 -8.83 -30.59
N THR A 60 -37.53 -8.26 -30.06
CA THR A 60 -37.34 -6.80 -30.01
C THR A 60 -36.89 -6.22 -31.35
N MET A 61 -36.57 -7.09 -32.31
CA MET A 61 -36.22 -6.77 -33.69
C MET A 61 -36.82 -7.80 -34.64
N ASN A 62 -37.05 -7.41 -35.89
CA ASN A 62 -37.56 -8.33 -36.91
C ASN A 62 -36.44 -9.15 -37.59
N GLU A 63 -36.83 -10.22 -38.29
CA GLU A 63 -35.92 -11.13 -38.99
C GLU A 63 -34.98 -10.42 -39.98
N GLU A 64 -35.51 -9.45 -40.73
CA GLU A 64 -34.72 -8.71 -41.74
C GLU A 64 -33.62 -7.87 -41.07
N GLN A 65 -33.95 -7.18 -39.98
CA GLN A 65 -33.00 -6.41 -39.17
C GLN A 65 -31.93 -7.33 -38.57
N TYR A 66 -32.34 -8.45 -37.97
CA TYR A 66 -31.43 -9.43 -37.39
C TYR A 66 -30.42 -9.96 -38.41
N LEU A 67 -30.89 -10.43 -39.57
CA LEU A 67 -30.02 -10.98 -40.62
C LEU A 67 -29.03 -9.94 -41.16
N LYS A 68 -29.48 -8.69 -41.29
CA LYS A 68 -28.62 -7.58 -41.72
C LYS A 68 -27.53 -7.29 -40.69
N GLU A 69 -27.89 -7.06 -39.43
CA GLU A 69 -26.93 -6.74 -38.36
C GLU A 69 -25.97 -7.91 -38.09
N LYS A 70 -26.46 -9.15 -38.16
CA LYS A 70 -25.63 -10.36 -38.05
C LYS A 70 -24.58 -10.42 -39.14
N LYS A 71 -24.95 -10.09 -40.38
CA LYS A 71 -24.00 -10.02 -41.49
C LYS A 71 -22.95 -8.94 -41.25
N GLU A 72 -23.37 -7.75 -40.82
CA GLU A 72 -22.44 -6.65 -40.51
C GLU A 72 -21.47 -7.02 -39.38
N ARG A 73 -21.93 -7.70 -38.31
CA ARG A 73 -21.04 -8.13 -37.21
C ARG A 73 -20.03 -9.19 -37.62
N ARG A 74 -20.37 -10.03 -38.60
CA ARG A 74 -19.44 -11.02 -39.18
C ARG A 74 -18.29 -10.41 -39.95
N GLU A 75 -18.41 -9.14 -40.37
CA GLU A 75 -17.35 -8.40 -41.05
C GLU A 75 -16.37 -7.73 -40.05
N SER A 76 -16.68 -7.77 -38.75
CA SER A 76 -15.81 -7.23 -37.69
C SER A 76 -14.48 -7.99 -37.61
N PRO A 77 -13.34 -7.30 -37.38
CA PRO A 77 -12.05 -7.96 -37.14
C PRO A 77 -12.04 -8.81 -35.86
N PHE A 78 -13.00 -8.60 -34.95
CA PHE A 78 -13.17 -9.38 -33.73
C PHE A 78 -14.04 -10.62 -33.94
N TYR A 79 -14.69 -10.78 -35.10
CA TYR A 79 -15.50 -11.97 -35.34
C TYR A 79 -14.63 -13.20 -35.60
N THR A 80 -14.81 -14.23 -34.78
CA THR A 80 -14.25 -15.58 -35.00
C THR A 80 -15.33 -16.61 -34.67
N GLN A 81 -15.21 -17.83 -35.20
CA GLN A 81 -16.15 -18.90 -34.85
C GLN A 81 -16.11 -19.22 -33.35
N ALA A 82 -14.93 -19.15 -32.71
CA ALA A 82 -14.80 -19.36 -31.27
C ALA A 82 -15.55 -18.30 -30.44
N ILE A 83 -15.55 -17.04 -30.88
CA ILE A 83 -16.34 -15.97 -30.25
C ILE A 83 -17.83 -16.18 -30.47
N ASP A 84 -18.23 -16.55 -31.69
CA ASP A 84 -19.63 -16.85 -32.02
C ASP A 84 -20.17 -18.01 -31.15
N ASP A 85 -19.42 -19.11 -31.05
CA ASP A 85 -19.76 -20.28 -30.23
C ASP A 85 -19.83 -19.92 -28.74
N ALA A 86 -18.89 -19.10 -28.24
CA ALA A 86 -18.88 -18.66 -26.86
C ALA A 86 -20.08 -17.74 -26.54
N VAL A 87 -20.40 -16.80 -27.43
CA VAL A 87 -21.57 -15.94 -27.29
C VAL A 87 -22.86 -16.77 -27.37
N GLN A 88 -22.93 -17.76 -28.26
CA GLN A 88 -24.08 -18.66 -28.34
C GLN A 88 -24.28 -19.44 -27.03
N ALA A 89 -23.21 -19.99 -26.43
CA ALA A 89 -23.30 -20.68 -25.14
C ALA A 89 -23.83 -19.78 -24.01
N TYR A 90 -23.42 -18.50 -24.00
CA TYR A 90 -23.98 -17.51 -23.09
C TYR A 90 -25.48 -17.27 -23.36
N VAL A 91 -25.85 -17.04 -24.62
CA VAL A 91 -27.23 -16.80 -25.04
C VAL A 91 -28.13 -17.98 -24.65
N ASP A 92 -27.68 -19.22 -24.87
CA ASP A 92 -28.41 -20.42 -24.50
C ASP A 92 -28.66 -20.47 -22.98
N THR A 93 -27.63 -20.18 -22.18
CA THR A 93 -27.75 -20.09 -20.71
C THR A 93 -28.77 -19.04 -20.29
N VAL A 94 -28.75 -17.86 -20.91
CA VAL A 94 -29.71 -16.77 -20.61
C VAL A 94 -31.13 -17.17 -21.01
N ILE A 95 -31.30 -17.80 -22.17
CA ILE A 95 -32.61 -18.28 -22.63
C ILE A 95 -33.19 -19.31 -21.66
N GLU A 96 -32.36 -20.22 -21.12
CA GLU A 96 -32.78 -21.15 -20.08
C GLU A 96 -33.33 -20.41 -18.85
N ARG A 97 -32.60 -19.40 -18.33
CA ARG A 97 -33.06 -18.59 -17.18
C ARG A 97 -34.34 -17.81 -17.48
N ILE A 98 -34.47 -17.25 -18.68
CA ILE A 98 -35.70 -16.57 -19.11
C ILE A 98 -36.89 -17.53 -19.13
N ASN A 99 -36.70 -18.74 -19.65
CA ASN A 99 -37.75 -19.75 -19.71
C ASN A 99 -38.15 -20.25 -18.31
N GLU A 100 -37.19 -20.44 -17.42
CA GLU A 100 -37.45 -20.79 -16.01
C GLU A 100 -38.28 -19.71 -15.32
N ALA A 101 -37.91 -18.43 -15.47
CA ALA A 101 -38.67 -17.32 -14.92
C ALA A 101 -40.09 -17.24 -15.51
N ARG A 102 -40.23 -17.41 -16.84
CA ARG A 102 -41.53 -17.42 -17.52
C ARG A 102 -42.42 -18.61 -17.16
N ALA A 103 -41.82 -19.75 -16.80
CA ALA A 103 -42.55 -20.91 -16.33
C ALA A 103 -43.15 -20.68 -14.93
N LEU A 104 -42.47 -19.90 -14.08
CA LEU A 104 -42.97 -19.48 -12.77
C LEU A 104 -44.00 -18.35 -12.90
N GLN A 105 -43.70 -17.36 -13.72
CA GLN A 105 -44.51 -16.17 -13.96
C GLN A 105 -44.51 -15.81 -15.45
N SER A 106 -45.62 -16.06 -16.13
CA SER A 106 -45.72 -15.91 -17.60
C SER A 106 -45.42 -14.50 -18.12
N ASP A 107 -45.61 -13.49 -17.28
CA ASP A 107 -45.34 -12.07 -17.58
C ASP A 107 -44.02 -11.57 -16.98
N ALA A 108 -43.08 -12.47 -16.66
CA ALA A 108 -41.73 -12.14 -16.24
C ALA A 108 -41.10 -11.07 -17.15
N LEU A 109 -40.65 -9.98 -16.54
CA LEU A 109 -40.04 -8.87 -17.24
C LEU A 109 -38.61 -9.22 -17.60
N VAL A 110 -38.28 -9.16 -18.88
CA VAL A 110 -36.90 -9.32 -19.37
C VAL A 110 -36.43 -8.03 -20.02
N ARG A 111 -35.25 -7.58 -19.65
CA ARG A 111 -34.55 -6.45 -20.28
C ARG A 111 -33.14 -6.86 -20.63
N ILE A 112 -32.67 -6.39 -21.77
CA ILE A 112 -31.29 -6.52 -22.21
C ILE A 112 -30.68 -5.12 -22.29
N GLU A 113 -29.40 -5.00 -21.95
CA GLU A 113 -28.69 -3.71 -21.98
C GLU A 113 -29.38 -2.61 -21.17
N GLU A 114 -29.97 -2.99 -20.03
CA GLU A 114 -30.76 -2.09 -19.20
C GLU A 114 -29.86 -1.14 -18.43
N ARG A 115 -30.14 0.16 -18.54
CA ARG A 115 -29.45 1.17 -17.75
C ARG A 115 -30.02 1.18 -16.34
N VAL A 116 -29.19 0.84 -15.37
CA VAL A 116 -29.56 0.81 -13.94
C VAL A 116 -29.00 2.01 -13.19
N ASP A 117 -29.81 2.58 -12.29
CA ASP A 117 -29.48 3.77 -11.52
C ASP A 117 -29.32 3.43 -10.03
N PHE A 118 -28.08 3.49 -9.55
CA PHE A 118 -27.73 3.30 -8.13
C PHE A 118 -27.22 4.61 -7.49
N SER A 119 -27.59 5.75 -8.09
CA SER A 119 -27.24 7.09 -7.60
C SER A 119 -27.71 7.44 -6.17
N PRO A 120 -28.73 6.80 -5.58
CA PRO A 120 -29.06 7.02 -4.17
C PRO A 120 -27.93 6.65 -3.19
N TRP A 121 -27.01 5.77 -3.59
CA TRP A 121 -25.89 5.31 -2.74
C TRP A 121 -24.52 5.74 -3.26
N VAL A 122 -24.38 5.94 -4.58
CA VAL A 122 -23.11 6.33 -5.20
C VAL A 122 -23.32 7.62 -5.98
N PRO A 123 -22.64 8.74 -5.68
CA PRO A 123 -22.82 9.98 -6.43
C PRO A 123 -22.62 9.78 -7.94
N GLU A 124 -23.63 10.17 -8.73
CA GLU A 124 -23.66 9.99 -10.19
C GLU A 124 -23.54 8.52 -10.64
N GLY A 125 -23.88 7.58 -9.75
CA GLY A 125 -23.71 6.15 -9.96
C GLY A 125 -24.77 5.54 -10.88
N PHE A 126 -24.31 5.01 -12.01
CA PHE A 126 -25.15 4.22 -12.91
C PHE A 126 -24.33 3.12 -13.58
N GLY A 127 -25.04 2.15 -14.15
CA GLY A 127 -24.45 1.04 -14.89
C GLY A 127 -25.32 0.60 -16.05
N THR A 128 -24.84 -0.40 -16.78
CA THR A 128 -25.65 -1.14 -17.75
C THR A 128 -25.51 -2.61 -17.39
N GLY A 129 -26.63 -3.25 -17.07
CA GLY A 129 -26.69 -4.70 -16.90
C GLY A 129 -26.97 -5.37 -18.24
N ASP A 130 -26.26 -6.45 -18.53
CA ASP A 130 -26.40 -7.13 -19.83
C ASP A 130 -27.79 -7.75 -19.97
N VAL A 131 -28.24 -8.48 -18.93
CA VAL A 131 -29.59 -9.04 -18.85
C VAL A 131 -30.14 -8.87 -17.45
N LEU A 132 -31.39 -8.46 -17.41
CA LEU A 132 -32.20 -8.28 -16.21
C LEU A 132 -33.49 -9.10 -16.37
N ILE A 133 -33.78 -9.95 -15.38
CA ILE A 133 -35.03 -10.69 -15.27
C ILE A 133 -35.70 -10.28 -13.97
N VAL A 134 -36.97 -9.89 -14.03
CA VAL A 134 -37.76 -9.49 -12.86
C VAL A 134 -39.08 -10.25 -12.84
N THR A 135 -39.35 -10.89 -11.71
CA THR A 135 -40.64 -11.49 -11.36
C THR A 135 -41.09 -10.96 -10.00
N ASP A 136 -42.30 -11.31 -9.58
CA ASP A 136 -42.63 -11.27 -8.17
C ASP A 136 -41.77 -12.31 -7.42
N GLY A 137 -41.12 -11.88 -6.35
CA GLY A 137 -40.20 -12.64 -5.50
C GLY A 137 -38.73 -12.63 -5.93
N LEU A 138 -38.41 -12.41 -7.21
CA LEU A 138 -37.05 -12.59 -7.75
C LEU A 138 -36.61 -11.45 -8.69
N LEU A 139 -35.39 -10.98 -8.48
CA LEU A 139 -34.62 -10.14 -9.37
C LEU A 139 -33.33 -10.86 -9.76
N GLU A 140 -33.13 -11.18 -11.04
CA GLU A 140 -31.87 -11.77 -11.52
C GLU A 140 -31.13 -10.82 -12.47
N ILE A 141 -29.85 -10.60 -12.20
CA ILE A 141 -28.91 -9.93 -13.11
C ILE A 141 -27.95 -10.97 -13.67
N ILE A 142 -27.81 -11.02 -15.00
CA ILE A 142 -26.85 -11.89 -15.67
C ILE A 142 -25.86 -11.02 -16.44
N ASP A 143 -24.56 -11.26 -16.22
CA ASP A 143 -23.45 -10.51 -16.84
C ASP A 143 -22.51 -11.48 -17.59
N LEU A 144 -22.23 -11.13 -18.85
CA LEU A 144 -21.28 -11.81 -19.71
C LEU A 144 -19.87 -11.33 -19.39
N LYS A 145 -18.98 -12.27 -19.10
CA LYS A 145 -17.54 -11.99 -18.99
C LYS A 145 -16.79 -12.70 -20.10
N GLY A 146 -16.29 -11.91 -21.03
CA GLY A 146 -15.53 -12.42 -22.17
C GLY A 146 -14.15 -12.99 -21.83
N GLY A 147 -13.42 -12.46 -20.83
CA GLY A 147 -11.98 -12.76 -20.67
C GLY A 147 -11.62 -14.22 -20.37
N GLU A 148 -10.46 -14.67 -20.88
CA GLU A 148 -9.91 -16.05 -20.73
C GLU A 148 -8.88 -16.19 -19.60
N GLY A 149 -8.37 -15.07 -19.05
CA GLY A 149 -7.23 -15.12 -18.14
C GLY A 149 -7.57 -15.30 -16.65
N VAL A 150 -8.79 -14.96 -16.23
CA VAL A 150 -9.18 -14.89 -14.82
C VAL A 150 -10.63 -15.32 -14.67
N LYS A 151 -10.89 -16.28 -13.77
CA LYS A 151 -12.25 -16.60 -13.34
C LYS A 151 -12.79 -15.47 -12.45
N VAL A 152 -13.99 -15.01 -12.77
CA VAL A 152 -14.76 -14.00 -12.08
C VAL A 152 -15.92 -14.72 -11.40
N TYR A 153 -16.01 -14.59 -10.09
CA TYR A 153 -17.09 -15.17 -9.29
C TYR A 153 -18.14 -14.10 -9.01
N ALA A 154 -19.40 -14.52 -8.95
CA ALA A 154 -20.51 -13.66 -8.56
C ALA A 154 -20.52 -13.40 -7.04
N GLU A 155 -20.05 -14.37 -6.25
CA GLU A 155 -20.04 -14.29 -4.79
C GLU A 155 -19.28 -13.06 -4.30
N GLY A 156 -19.99 -12.18 -3.60
CA GLY A 156 -19.39 -10.94 -3.07
C GLY A 156 -18.95 -9.94 -4.13
N ASN A 157 -19.39 -10.09 -5.39
CA ASN A 157 -18.94 -9.24 -6.48
C ASN A 157 -19.60 -7.85 -6.42
N PRO A 158 -18.82 -6.78 -6.17
CA PRO A 158 -19.40 -5.45 -6.00
C PRO A 158 -20.00 -4.88 -7.30
N GLN A 159 -19.50 -5.30 -8.47
CA GLN A 159 -20.09 -4.87 -9.75
C GLN A 159 -21.53 -5.40 -9.87
N MET A 160 -21.70 -6.71 -9.66
CA MET A 160 -23.01 -7.34 -9.76
C MET A 160 -24.00 -6.80 -8.73
N ARG A 161 -23.54 -6.59 -7.49
CA ARG A 161 -24.38 -6.02 -6.43
C ARG A 161 -24.81 -4.58 -6.74
N LEU A 162 -23.95 -3.77 -7.36
CA LEU A 162 -24.35 -2.41 -7.79
C LEU A 162 -25.36 -2.44 -8.94
N TYR A 163 -25.23 -3.39 -9.87
CA TYR A 163 -26.24 -3.56 -10.92
C TYR A 163 -27.58 -4.00 -10.33
N ALA A 164 -27.56 -4.99 -9.43
CA ALA A 164 -28.74 -5.42 -8.72
C ALA A 164 -29.36 -4.29 -7.89
N LEU A 165 -28.55 -3.46 -7.22
CA LEU A 165 -29.01 -2.32 -6.43
C LEU A 165 -29.71 -1.29 -7.32
N GLY A 166 -29.14 -0.99 -8.49
CA GLY A 166 -29.76 -0.08 -9.45
C GLY A 166 -31.05 -0.64 -10.07
N ALA A 167 -31.10 -1.94 -10.33
CA ALA A 167 -32.32 -2.60 -10.79
C ALA A 167 -33.40 -2.64 -9.69
N LEU A 168 -33.02 -2.94 -8.44
CA LEU A 168 -33.93 -2.90 -7.29
C LEU A 168 -34.51 -1.49 -7.08
N ASN A 169 -33.69 -0.45 -7.23
CA ASN A 169 -34.16 0.94 -7.20
C ASN A 169 -35.18 1.25 -8.32
N GLY A 170 -34.94 0.74 -9.52
CA GLY A 170 -35.81 0.96 -10.68
C GLY A 170 -37.11 0.15 -10.67
N TYR A 171 -37.11 -1.05 -10.09
CA TYR A 171 -38.23 -2.01 -10.22
C TYR A 171 -38.87 -2.43 -8.89
N GLY A 172 -38.21 -2.23 -7.75
CA GLY A 172 -38.71 -2.66 -6.44
C GLY A 172 -39.97 -1.93 -5.94
N PHE A 173 -40.38 -0.84 -6.62
CA PHE A 173 -41.67 -0.20 -6.36
C PHE A 173 -42.83 -0.82 -7.16
N LEU A 174 -42.51 -1.55 -8.24
CA LEU A 174 -43.48 -2.23 -9.12
C LEU A 174 -43.65 -3.70 -8.76
N TYR A 175 -42.54 -4.35 -8.40
CA TYR A 175 -42.47 -5.77 -8.10
C TYR A 175 -42.09 -5.98 -6.64
N HIS A 176 -42.73 -6.96 -6.00
CA HIS A 176 -42.31 -7.39 -4.66
C HIS A 176 -41.08 -8.28 -4.80
N ILE A 177 -39.88 -7.75 -4.57
CA ILE A 177 -38.62 -8.48 -4.73
C ILE A 177 -38.10 -8.90 -3.36
N ASP A 178 -38.08 -10.21 -3.09
CA ASP A 178 -37.51 -10.78 -1.87
C ASP A 178 -36.07 -11.21 -2.07
N THR A 179 -35.81 -11.85 -3.21
CA THR A 179 -34.54 -12.49 -3.54
C THR A 179 -33.88 -11.81 -4.74
N VAL A 180 -32.58 -11.60 -4.64
CA VAL A 180 -31.74 -11.09 -5.70
C VAL A 180 -30.70 -12.14 -6.07
N GLN A 181 -30.70 -12.54 -7.33
CA GLN A 181 -29.69 -13.40 -7.92
C GLN A 181 -28.78 -12.61 -8.85
N MET A 182 -27.49 -12.92 -8.79
CA MET A 182 -26.47 -12.30 -9.60
C MET A 182 -25.65 -13.41 -10.24
N THR A 183 -25.74 -13.53 -11.55
CA THR A 183 -25.11 -14.60 -12.32
C THR A 183 -24.03 -14.01 -13.23
N ILE A 184 -22.84 -14.58 -13.18
CA ILE A 184 -21.74 -14.30 -14.11
C ILE A 184 -21.53 -15.53 -14.99
N VAL A 185 -21.46 -15.30 -16.29
CA VAL A 185 -21.20 -16.35 -17.28
C VAL A 185 -19.92 -16.05 -18.04
N GLN A 186 -18.97 -16.99 -18.00
CA GLN A 186 -17.70 -16.95 -18.71
C GLN A 186 -17.62 -18.15 -19.67
N PRO A 187 -18.24 -18.04 -20.86
CA PRO A 187 -18.42 -19.19 -21.76
C PRO A 187 -17.08 -19.79 -22.21
N ARG A 188 -16.05 -18.95 -22.44
CA ARG A 188 -14.72 -19.42 -22.84
C ARG A 188 -13.98 -20.23 -21.76
N LEU A 189 -14.41 -20.13 -20.50
CA LEU A 189 -13.84 -20.87 -19.37
C LEU A 189 -14.75 -21.98 -18.86
N ASP A 190 -15.88 -22.24 -19.54
CA ASP A 190 -16.96 -23.13 -19.08
C ASP A 190 -17.29 -22.87 -17.60
N HIS A 191 -17.46 -21.59 -17.27
CA HIS A 191 -17.60 -21.13 -15.90
C HIS A 191 -18.87 -20.31 -15.73
N LEU A 192 -19.70 -20.74 -14.79
CA LEU A 192 -20.92 -20.07 -14.38
C LEU A 192 -20.88 -19.95 -12.86
N SER A 193 -21.17 -18.75 -12.34
CA SER A 193 -21.21 -18.49 -10.91
C SER A 193 -22.43 -17.63 -10.60
N THR A 194 -23.23 -18.06 -9.61
CA THR A 194 -24.39 -17.32 -9.11
C THR A 194 -24.18 -16.99 -7.63
N ASP A 195 -24.43 -15.75 -7.24
CA ASP A 195 -24.58 -15.31 -5.85
C ASP A 195 -26.05 -14.99 -5.61
N GLU A 196 -26.56 -15.34 -4.43
CA GLU A 196 -27.96 -15.10 -4.05
C GLU A 196 -28.00 -14.41 -2.68
N MET A 197 -28.84 -13.39 -2.57
CA MET A 197 -29.11 -12.73 -1.30
C MET A 197 -30.50 -12.10 -1.27
N THR A 198 -30.98 -11.77 -0.07
CA THR A 198 -32.24 -11.04 0.07
C THR A 198 -32.09 -9.58 -0.37
N ALA A 199 -33.16 -8.97 -0.87
CA ALA A 199 -33.20 -7.53 -1.19
C ALA A 199 -32.80 -6.65 0.01
N ASP A 200 -33.26 -7.01 1.22
CA ASP A 200 -32.92 -6.28 2.46
C ASP A 200 -31.40 -6.30 2.74
N ALA A 201 -30.77 -7.46 2.64
CA ALA A 201 -29.30 -7.58 2.81
C ALA A 201 -28.52 -6.78 1.75
N LEU A 202 -29.04 -6.68 0.52
CA LEU A 202 -28.43 -5.85 -0.52
C LEU A 202 -28.53 -4.36 -0.19
N LEU A 203 -29.68 -3.91 0.31
CA LEU A 203 -29.89 -2.53 0.78
C LEU A 203 -29.05 -2.20 2.00
N GLU A 204 -28.92 -3.13 2.95
CA GLU A 204 -28.04 -2.98 4.10
C GLU A 204 -26.57 -2.82 3.66
N TRP A 205 -26.11 -3.66 2.73
CA TRP A 205 -24.77 -3.53 2.14
C TRP A 205 -24.59 -2.17 1.44
N ALA A 206 -25.62 -1.67 0.75
CA ALA A 206 -25.58 -0.38 0.10
C ALA A 206 -25.40 0.79 1.09
N GLU A 207 -26.12 0.76 2.22
CA GLU A 207 -26.02 1.81 3.25
C GLU A 207 -24.74 1.71 4.09
N THR A 208 -24.34 0.50 4.46
CA THR A 208 -23.25 0.27 5.43
C THR A 208 -21.86 0.24 4.79
N GLU A 209 -21.74 -0.23 3.55
CA GLU A 209 -20.46 -0.42 2.88
C GLU A 209 -20.30 0.50 1.67
N VAL A 210 -21.27 0.51 0.75
CA VAL A 210 -21.15 1.22 -0.54
C VAL A 210 -21.11 2.72 -0.35
N LYS A 211 -22.15 3.29 0.27
CA LYS A 211 -22.33 4.72 0.43
C LYS A 211 -21.15 5.43 1.12
N PRO A 212 -20.64 4.98 2.28
CA PRO A 212 -19.49 5.64 2.90
C PRO A 212 -18.21 5.55 2.05
N LYS A 213 -17.98 4.41 1.37
CA LYS A 213 -16.82 4.25 0.49
C LYS A 213 -16.94 5.09 -0.78
N ALA A 214 -18.14 5.22 -1.33
CA ALA A 214 -18.43 6.05 -2.48
C ALA A 214 -18.19 7.53 -2.17
N GLU A 215 -18.63 8.01 -0.99
CA GLU A 215 -18.36 9.38 -0.53
C GLU A 215 -16.86 9.67 -0.41
N LEU A 216 -16.09 8.74 0.18
CA LEU A 216 -14.63 8.85 0.24
C LEU A 216 -14.01 8.89 -1.16
N ALA A 217 -14.39 7.96 -2.02
CA ALA A 217 -13.83 7.83 -3.36
C ALA A 217 -14.15 9.04 -4.25
N PHE A 218 -15.37 9.54 -4.18
CA PHE A 218 -15.83 10.70 -4.95
C PHE A 218 -15.03 11.96 -4.60
N ASN A 219 -14.73 12.14 -3.32
CA ASN A 219 -13.96 13.28 -2.80
C ASN A 219 -12.43 13.06 -2.87
N GLY A 220 -11.97 11.83 -3.10
CA GLY A 220 -10.57 11.42 -3.08
C GLY A 220 -9.95 11.40 -1.68
N LEU A 221 -10.75 11.00 -0.69
CA LEU A 221 -10.36 10.81 0.70
C LEU A 221 -10.13 9.32 0.99
N GLY A 222 -9.67 9.00 2.20
CA GLY A 222 -9.42 7.63 2.65
C GLY A 222 -7.96 7.19 2.50
N GLU A 223 -7.71 5.90 2.67
CA GLU A 223 -6.37 5.33 2.67
C GLU A 223 -6.02 4.68 1.33
N PHE A 224 -4.74 4.77 0.95
CA PHE A 224 -4.22 3.97 -0.15
C PHE A 224 -3.96 2.54 0.34
N LEU A 225 -4.68 1.58 -0.24
CA LEU A 225 -4.57 0.17 0.14
C LEU A 225 -4.13 -0.65 -1.06
N PRO A 226 -2.83 -1.00 -1.21
CA PRO A 226 -2.38 -1.89 -2.27
C PRO A 226 -3.01 -3.28 -2.13
N GLY A 227 -3.46 -3.86 -3.25
CA GLY A 227 -4.09 -5.18 -3.27
C GLY A 227 -4.32 -5.71 -4.68
N ALA A 228 -5.13 -6.77 -4.82
CA ALA A 228 -5.44 -7.39 -6.12
C ALA A 228 -6.04 -6.38 -7.12
N HIS A 229 -6.88 -5.45 -6.65
CA HIS A 229 -7.48 -4.40 -7.46
C HIS A 229 -6.46 -3.44 -8.11
N CYS A 230 -5.19 -3.43 -7.65
CA CYS A 230 -4.13 -2.65 -8.28
C CYS A 230 -3.77 -3.12 -9.69
N GLN A 231 -4.12 -4.36 -10.07
CA GLN A 231 -3.90 -4.87 -11.43
C GLN A 231 -4.58 -4.00 -12.51
N PHE A 232 -5.77 -3.46 -12.19
CA PHE A 232 -6.56 -2.63 -13.09
C PHE A 232 -6.51 -1.14 -12.73
N CYS A 233 -5.51 -0.72 -11.95
CA CYS A 233 -5.35 0.67 -11.54
C CYS A 233 -4.46 1.43 -12.53
N LYS A 234 -4.92 2.58 -13.01
CA LYS A 234 -4.23 3.39 -14.04
C LYS A 234 -2.85 3.90 -13.57
N VAL A 235 -2.73 4.21 -12.27
CA VAL A 235 -1.49 4.67 -11.64
C VAL A 235 -0.66 3.55 -11.01
N SER A 236 -1.00 2.29 -11.29
CA SER A 236 -0.39 1.16 -10.58
C SER A 236 1.13 1.06 -10.77
N ALA A 237 1.68 1.60 -11.86
CA ALA A 237 3.12 1.60 -12.16
C ALA A 237 3.90 2.65 -11.35
N THR A 238 3.26 3.76 -10.97
CA THR A 238 3.90 4.90 -10.29
C THR A 238 3.36 5.14 -8.87
N CYS A 239 2.50 4.26 -8.38
CA CYS A 239 1.86 4.36 -7.07
C CYS A 239 2.87 4.16 -5.92
N ARG A 240 3.03 5.19 -5.07
CA ARG A 240 3.89 5.15 -3.87
C ARG A 240 3.51 4.03 -2.90
N ALA A 241 2.22 3.90 -2.56
CA ALA A 241 1.75 2.88 -1.62
C ALA A 241 2.08 1.47 -2.13
N ARG A 242 1.95 1.22 -3.43
CA ARG A 242 2.33 -0.07 -4.04
C ARG A 242 3.84 -0.31 -3.97
N ALA A 243 4.65 0.72 -4.20
CA ALA A 243 6.11 0.62 -4.07
C ALA A 243 6.54 0.27 -2.64
N GLU A 244 5.95 0.94 -1.64
CA GLU A 244 6.21 0.69 -0.22
C GLU A 244 5.80 -0.73 0.19
N GLU A 245 4.63 -1.21 -0.25
CA GLU A 245 4.18 -2.58 0.03
C GLU A 245 5.09 -3.63 -0.60
N ARG A 246 5.58 -3.40 -1.83
CA ARG A 246 6.53 -4.31 -2.48
C ARG A 246 7.93 -4.26 -1.84
N GLN A 247 8.35 -3.11 -1.32
CA GLN A 247 9.61 -3.00 -0.57
C GLN A 247 9.59 -3.88 0.70
N LYS A 248 8.45 -3.97 1.40
CA LYS A 248 8.31 -4.90 2.55
C LYS A 248 8.52 -6.36 2.14
N LEU A 249 8.03 -6.77 0.97
CA LEU A 249 8.24 -8.12 0.44
C LEU A 249 9.71 -8.35 0.04
N ALA A 250 10.38 -7.33 -0.51
CA ALA A 250 11.82 -7.41 -0.78
C ALA A 250 12.61 -7.71 0.51
N CYS A 251 12.24 -7.11 1.65
CA CYS A 251 12.86 -7.43 2.94
C CYS A 251 12.66 -8.90 3.41
N LEU A 252 11.74 -9.66 2.79
CA LEU A 252 11.50 -11.08 3.10
C LEU A 252 12.26 -12.02 2.15
N ASP A 253 12.37 -11.67 0.86
CA ASP A 253 13.10 -12.48 -0.13
C ASP A 253 14.62 -12.29 -0.03
N PHE A 254 15.07 -11.11 0.39
CA PHE A 254 16.45 -10.88 0.80
C PHE A 254 16.55 -11.23 2.29
N LYS A 255 16.62 -12.53 2.60
CA LYS A 255 17.16 -12.95 3.90
C LYS A 255 18.60 -12.46 3.95
N GLU A 256 18.80 -11.29 4.54
CA GLU A 256 20.14 -10.76 4.73
C GLU A 256 20.95 -11.79 5.53
N PRO A 257 22.21 -12.06 5.15
CA PRO A 257 23.05 -12.98 5.87
C PRO A 257 23.05 -12.63 7.37
N PRO A 258 23.25 -13.61 8.27
CA PRO A 258 23.26 -13.34 9.71
C PRO A 258 24.39 -12.39 10.15
N LEU A 259 25.28 -12.00 9.23
CA LEU A 259 26.39 -11.10 9.41
C LEU A 259 26.32 -9.99 8.35
N LEU A 260 26.69 -8.78 8.75
CA LEU A 260 26.88 -7.68 7.81
C LEU A 260 28.06 -7.97 6.87
N THR A 261 27.92 -7.57 5.62
CA THR A 261 28.98 -7.49 4.61
C THR A 261 29.96 -6.36 4.92
N ASP A 262 31.16 -6.41 4.34
CA ASP A 262 32.19 -5.38 4.51
C ASP A 262 31.69 -4.00 4.01
N GLU A 263 30.87 -4.00 2.96
CA GLU A 263 30.22 -2.81 2.41
C GLU A 263 29.22 -2.20 3.39
N GLU A 264 28.39 -3.02 4.03
CA GLU A 264 27.42 -2.59 5.05
C GLU A 264 28.13 -2.03 6.29
N VAL A 265 29.20 -2.69 6.75
CA VAL A 265 30.04 -2.17 7.85
C VAL A 265 30.64 -0.82 7.47
N SER A 266 31.13 -0.68 6.25
CA SER A 266 31.71 0.58 5.76
C SER A 266 30.67 1.69 5.61
N GLN A 267 29.42 1.36 5.29
CA GLN A 267 28.32 2.33 5.28
C GLN A 267 28.00 2.79 6.70
N VAL A 268 27.86 1.87 7.66
CA VAL A 268 27.62 2.22 9.07
C VAL A 268 28.73 3.13 9.60
N LEU A 269 29.99 2.83 9.29
CA LEU A 269 31.13 3.66 9.73
C LEU A 269 31.11 5.09 9.18
N ARG A 270 30.52 5.32 7.99
CA ARG A 270 30.37 6.67 7.42
C ARG A 270 29.27 7.47 8.10
N GLU A 271 28.18 6.82 8.49
CA GLU A 271 26.98 7.50 9.01
C GLU A 271 26.93 7.58 10.55
N VAL A 272 27.65 6.71 11.26
CA VAL A 272 27.52 6.55 12.72
C VAL A 272 27.83 7.83 13.50
N ASP A 273 28.82 8.62 13.07
CA ASP A 273 29.19 9.85 13.76
C ASP A 273 28.07 10.91 13.70
N GLU A 274 27.37 11.00 12.57
CA GLU A 274 26.23 11.89 12.41
C GLU A 274 25.04 11.41 13.26
N LEU A 275 24.76 10.10 13.25
CA LEU A 275 23.70 9.51 14.08
C LEU A 275 23.95 9.77 15.57
N VAL A 276 25.19 9.56 16.04
CA VAL A 276 25.59 9.82 17.44
C VAL A 276 25.46 11.31 17.76
N ASN A 277 25.85 12.19 16.85
CA ASN A 277 25.71 13.64 17.03
C ASN A 277 24.23 14.04 17.14
N TRP A 278 23.38 13.56 16.24
CA TRP A 278 21.95 13.80 16.29
C TRP A 278 21.32 13.26 17.58
N ALA A 279 21.67 12.06 18.01
CA ALA A 279 21.20 11.48 19.27
C ALA A 279 21.57 12.37 20.47
N LYS A 280 22.78 12.93 20.51
CA LYS A 280 23.20 13.90 21.54
C LYS A 280 22.37 15.19 21.48
N GLN A 281 22.09 15.70 20.27
CA GLN A 281 21.25 16.89 20.11
C GLN A 281 19.82 16.65 20.63
N VAL A 282 19.25 15.48 20.36
CA VAL A 282 17.93 15.08 20.90
C VAL A 282 17.96 15.00 22.42
N GLN A 283 19.00 14.40 23.02
CA GLN A 283 19.17 14.36 24.47
C GLN A 283 19.25 15.76 25.08
N GLU A 284 20.04 16.65 24.49
CA GLU A 284 20.17 18.03 24.93
C GLU A 284 18.87 18.81 24.80
N TYR A 285 18.15 18.66 23.68
CA TYR A 285 16.84 19.26 23.47
C TYR A 285 15.86 18.80 24.54
N ALA A 286 15.73 17.48 24.73
CA ALA A 286 14.82 16.90 25.71
C ALA A 286 15.11 17.40 27.14
N LEU A 287 16.39 17.50 27.52
CA LEU A 287 16.81 18.04 28.81
C LEU A 287 16.51 19.54 28.94
N LYS A 288 16.89 20.36 27.95
CA LYS A 288 16.66 21.81 27.95
C LYS A 288 15.16 22.13 28.05
N THR A 289 14.32 21.42 27.28
CA THR A 289 12.87 21.56 27.32
C THR A 289 12.30 21.11 28.66
N ALA A 290 12.76 19.99 29.22
CA ALA A 290 12.33 19.53 30.55
C ALA A 290 12.68 20.55 31.65
N MET A 291 13.85 21.20 31.58
CA MET A 291 14.28 22.21 32.55
C MET A 291 13.54 23.54 32.41
N LYS A 292 13.31 24.03 31.18
CA LYS A 292 12.73 25.36 30.93
C LYS A 292 11.21 25.37 30.97
N GLU A 293 10.59 24.36 30.40
CA GLU A 293 9.13 24.30 30.18
C GLU A 293 8.45 23.33 31.15
N ASN A 294 9.22 22.68 32.03
CA ASN A 294 8.73 21.66 32.97
C ASN A 294 8.00 20.49 32.28
N LYS A 295 8.34 20.25 31.00
CA LYS A 295 7.78 19.18 30.17
C LYS A 295 8.24 17.81 30.68
N LYS A 296 7.30 16.85 30.76
CA LYS A 296 7.58 15.46 31.12
C LYS A 296 7.57 14.58 29.88
N TRP A 297 8.61 13.78 29.70
CA TRP A 297 8.69 12.78 28.65
C TRP A 297 8.20 11.43 29.20
N PRO A 298 7.38 10.66 28.46
CA PRO A 298 6.93 9.34 28.89
C PRO A 298 8.10 8.44 29.30
N GLY A 299 7.99 7.79 30.47
CA GLY A 299 9.03 6.90 31.01
C GLY A 299 10.28 7.59 31.57
N MET A 300 10.37 8.91 31.56
CA MET A 300 11.53 9.66 32.04
C MET A 300 11.20 10.60 33.21
N LYS A 301 12.19 10.84 34.08
CA LYS A 301 12.09 11.82 35.17
C LYS A 301 13.35 12.68 35.24
N LEU A 302 13.18 13.96 35.58
CA LEU A 302 14.30 14.87 35.84
C LEU A 302 14.82 14.63 37.27
N VAL A 303 16.13 14.43 37.42
CA VAL A 303 16.79 14.20 38.71
C VAL A 303 18.05 15.06 38.80
N GLN A 304 18.51 15.36 40.02
CA GLN A 304 19.83 15.96 40.21
C GLN A 304 20.93 14.93 39.94
N GLY A 305 21.98 15.35 39.25
CA GLY A 305 23.19 14.54 39.08
C GLY A 305 23.90 14.27 40.42
N ARG A 306 24.80 13.30 40.45
CA ARG A 306 25.64 13.04 41.62
C ARG A 306 26.61 14.21 41.80
N GLY A 307 26.51 14.93 42.93
CA GLY A 307 27.46 15.99 43.27
C GLY A 307 28.84 15.41 43.62
N SER A 308 29.90 16.16 43.28
CA SER A 308 31.26 15.89 43.76
C SER A 308 31.56 16.73 45.00
N ARG A 309 32.34 16.17 45.95
CA ARG A 309 32.89 16.94 47.07
C ARG A 309 34.16 17.62 46.60
N VAL A 310 34.25 18.93 46.76
CA VAL A 310 35.44 19.73 46.47
C VAL A 310 35.86 20.41 47.76
N TYR A 311 37.16 20.50 48.01
CA TYR A 311 37.69 21.25 49.13
C TYR A 311 37.43 22.74 48.92
N THR A 312 36.81 23.38 49.91
CA THR A 312 36.38 24.79 49.82
C THR A 312 37.50 25.77 50.14
N ASP A 313 38.42 25.40 51.03
CA ASP A 313 39.62 26.17 51.37
C ASP A 313 40.77 25.20 51.63
N GLU A 314 41.63 25.03 50.64
CA GLU A 314 42.76 24.13 50.72
C GLU A 314 43.70 24.48 51.88
N LYS A 315 43.90 25.76 52.20
CA LYS A 315 44.82 26.18 53.28
C LYS A 315 44.26 25.83 54.65
N ALA A 316 42.98 26.12 54.87
CA ALA A 316 42.31 25.77 56.12
C ALA A 316 42.28 24.25 56.33
N ILE A 317 42.06 23.49 55.26
CA ILE A 317 42.07 22.03 55.29
C ILE A 317 43.47 21.49 55.59
N ILE A 318 44.51 22.00 54.93
CA ILE A 318 45.90 21.59 55.20
C ILE A 318 46.26 21.87 56.66
N SER A 319 45.92 23.05 57.21
CA SER A 319 46.18 23.38 58.63
C SER A 319 45.45 22.41 59.56
N THR A 320 44.16 22.19 59.32
CA THR A 320 43.31 21.31 60.15
C THR A 320 43.83 19.88 60.15
N LEU A 321 44.25 19.37 58.99
CA LEU A 321 44.77 18.00 58.88
C LEU A 321 46.18 17.87 59.48
N LYS A 322 47.03 18.90 59.37
CA LYS A 322 48.34 18.94 60.06
C LYS A 322 48.17 18.98 61.58
N GLU A 323 47.24 19.78 62.10
CA GLU A 323 46.90 19.82 63.53
C GLU A 323 46.36 18.47 64.04
N ALA A 324 45.66 17.72 63.19
CA ALA A 324 45.19 16.37 63.48
C ALA A 324 46.31 15.30 63.42
N GLY A 325 47.57 15.70 63.22
CA GLY A 325 48.73 14.81 63.21
C GLY A 325 49.01 14.14 61.87
N MET A 326 48.43 14.62 60.76
CA MET A 326 48.81 14.15 59.43
C MET A 326 50.08 14.85 58.95
N GLU A 327 51.03 14.06 58.49
CA GLU A 327 52.28 14.56 57.95
C GLU A 327 52.08 15.15 56.55
N GLU A 328 52.87 16.17 56.21
CA GLU A 328 52.71 16.92 54.95
C GLU A 328 52.76 16.03 53.70
N HIS A 329 53.61 15.00 53.69
CA HIS A 329 53.71 14.04 52.59
C HIS A 329 52.45 13.17 52.40
N GLN A 330 51.56 13.09 53.41
CA GLN A 330 50.28 12.37 53.32
C GLN A 330 49.17 13.25 52.75
N LEU A 331 49.32 14.57 52.83
CA LEU A 331 48.34 15.54 52.33
C LEU A 331 48.49 15.79 50.84
N PHE A 332 49.72 15.64 50.32
CA PHE A 332 50.05 15.90 48.93
C PHE A 332 50.49 14.64 48.21
N LYS A 333 49.91 14.38 47.04
CA LYS A 333 50.38 13.33 46.16
C LYS A 333 51.69 13.77 45.49
N GLN A 334 52.83 13.29 45.98
CA GLN A 334 54.12 13.51 45.30
C GLN A 334 54.20 12.58 44.09
N THR A 335 54.02 13.14 42.89
CA THR A 335 54.21 12.43 41.62
C THR A 335 55.31 13.08 40.80
N LEU A 336 56.01 12.27 40.00
CA LEU A 336 56.93 12.79 39.00
C LEU A 336 56.21 13.82 38.11
N LYS A 337 56.86 14.95 37.85
CA LYS A 337 56.26 15.96 36.97
C LYS A 337 56.06 15.38 35.57
N PRO A 338 54.97 15.74 34.86
CA PRO A 338 54.77 15.34 33.47
C PRO A 338 55.99 15.68 32.61
N ILE A 339 56.30 14.84 31.61
CA ILE A 339 57.46 15.00 30.71
C ILE A 339 57.55 16.44 30.16
N THR A 340 56.42 17.00 29.72
CA THR A 340 56.36 18.37 29.19
C THR A 340 56.80 19.45 30.19
N ASN A 341 56.55 19.25 31.48
CA ASN A 341 56.99 20.16 32.53
C ASN A 341 58.49 19.99 32.85
N MET A 342 58.99 18.75 32.81
CA MET A 342 60.42 18.47 33.00
C MET A 342 61.27 18.99 31.83
N GLU A 343 60.80 18.84 30.59
CA GLU A 343 61.43 19.42 29.39
C GLU A 343 61.52 20.95 29.46
N LYS A 344 60.46 21.61 29.97
CA LYS A 344 60.46 23.07 30.17
C LYS A 344 61.44 23.52 31.24
N MET A 345 61.63 22.73 32.30
CA MET A 345 62.53 23.07 33.41
C MET A 345 64.01 22.85 33.07
N LEU A 346 64.34 21.74 32.40
CA LEU A 346 65.72 21.33 32.13
C LEU A 346 66.22 21.79 30.75
N GLY A 347 65.30 22.13 29.83
CA GLY A 347 65.58 22.35 28.42
C GLY A 347 65.62 21.02 27.65
N LYS A 348 65.03 20.99 26.44
CA LYS A 348 64.84 19.76 25.65
C LYS A 348 66.13 18.96 25.43
N LYS A 349 67.26 19.63 25.17
CA LYS A 349 68.55 18.98 24.90
C LYS A 349 69.08 18.28 26.16
N THR A 350 69.18 19.01 27.27
CA THR A 350 69.65 18.47 28.55
C THR A 350 68.71 17.39 29.10
N PHE A 351 67.39 17.54 28.92
CA PHE A 351 66.43 16.51 29.27
C PHE A 351 66.64 15.21 28.48
N GLN A 352 66.82 15.32 27.17
CA GLN A 352 67.09 14.18 26.30
C GLN A 352 68.42 13.49 26.66
N ASP A 353 69.48 14.26 26.92
CA ASP A 353 70.79 13.74 27.29
C ASP A 353 70.75 12.98 28.64
N LEU A 354 70.00 13.49 29.62
CA LEU A 354 69.95 12.91 30.97
C LEU A 354 69.00 11.71 31.09
N VAL A 355 67.79 11.82 30.56
CA VAL A 355 66.71 10.84 30.82
C VAL A 355 66.04 10.32 29.55
N GLY A 356 66.49 10.72 28.37
CA GLY A 356 65.91 10.26 27.09
C GLY A 356 65.98 8.74 26.90
N HIS A 357 67.00 8.08 27.46
CA HIS A 357 67.12 6.62 27.45
C HIS A 357 66.12 5.91 28.38
N LEU A 358 65.44 6.64 29.27
CA LEU A 358 64.42 6.14 30.19
C LEU A 358 62.99 6.40 29.69
N ILE A 359 62.83 6.97 28.49
CA ILE A 359 61.53 7.34 27.92
C ILE A 359 61.29 6.52 26.66
N THR A 360 60.20 5.76 26.66
CA THR A 360 59.71 5.04 25.48
C THR A 360 58.55 5.80 24.87
N LYS A 361 58.62 6.05 23.56
CA LYS A 361 57.48 6.58 22.81
C LYS A 361 56.63 5.42 22.33
N THR A 362 55.52 5.17 23.00
CA THR A 362 54.54 4.19 22.53
C THR A 362 53.84 4.74 21.28
N PRO A 363 53.65 3.94 20.23
CA PRO A 363 52.82 4.32 19.08
C PRO A 363 51.42 4.77 19.54
N GLY A 364 50.83 5.71 18.80
CA GLY A 364 49.43 6.07 19.02
C GLY A 364 48.53 4.93 18.54
N LYS A 365 47.40 4.72 19.24
CA LYS A 365 46.42 3.69 18.87
C LYS A 365 46.00 3.82 17.40
N LEU A 366 45.95 2.69 16.70
CA LEU A 366 45.41 2.62 15.34
C LEU A 366 43.95 3.05 15.32
N LYS A 367 43.56 3.77 14.25
CA LYS A 367 42.20 4.19 13.98
C LYS A 367 41.88 3.92 12.51
N LEU A 368 40.70 3.37 12.27
CA LEU A 368 40.12 3.35 10.93
C LEU A 368 39.61 4.75 10.60
N VAL A 369 39.93 5.22 9.39
CA VAL A 369 39.60 6.55 8.87
C VAL A 369 39.35 6.43 7.37
N GLU A 370 38.68 7.42 6.79
CA GLU A 370 38.43 7.47 5.34
C GLU A 370 39.75 7.58 4.55
N THR A 371 39.72 7.15 3.29
CA THR A 371 40.91 7.14 2.40
C THR A 371 41.46 8.54 2.10
N GLU A 372 40.64 9.55 2.31
CA GLU A 372 40.88 10.97 2.13
C GLU A 372 41.66 11.57 3.31
N ASP A 373 41.80 10.83 4.41
CA ASP A 373 42.62 11.25 5.54
C ASP A 373 44.09 11.39 5.10
N SER A 374 44.66 12.57 5.32
CA SER A 374 46.03 12.91 4.92
C SER A 374 47.13 12.07 5.60
N ARG A 375 46.81 11.30 6.65
CA ARG A 375 47.77 10.48 7.38
C ARG A 375 48.11 9.21 6.61
N PRO A 376 49.39 8.79 6.57
CA PRO A 376 49.77 7.57 5.87
C PRO A 376 49.17 6.33 6.56
N ALA A 377 48.78 5.34 5.76
CA ALA A 377 48.28 4.06 6.27
C ALA A 377 49.32 3.38 7.17
N ALA A 378 48.91 3.01 8.38
CA ALA A 378 49.74 2.30 9.34
C ALA A 378 49.60 0.79 9.15
N LYS A 379 50.69 0.03 9.36
CA LYS A 379 50.65 -1.43 9.42
C LYS A 379 50.43 -1.87 10.87
N PRO A 380 49.55 -2.84 11.15
CA PRO A 380 49.44 -3.41 12.50
C PRO A 380 50.78 -4.04 12.90
N SER A 381 51.28 -3.69 14.08
CA SER A 381 52.48 -4.30 14.65
C SER A 381 52.06 -5.32 15.71
N ALA A 382 52.65 -6.53 15.68
CA ALA A 382 52.30 -7.64 16.57
C ALA A 382 52.51 -7.38 18.08
N ALA A 383 53.01 -6.20 18.45
CA ALA A 383 53.26 -5.82 19.85
C ALA A 383 52.03 -5.22 20.56
N GLU A 384 50.95 -4.88 19.85
CA GLU A 384 49.76 -4.25 20.45
C GLU A 384 48.70 -5.25 20.96
N ASP A 385 48.81 -6.55 20.64
CA ASP A 385 47.80 -7.57 20.98
C ASP A 385 47.92 -8.16 22.41
N PHE A 386 48.93 -7.79 23.20
CA PHE A 386 49.20 -8.42 24.51
C PHE A 386 49.11 -7.49 25.73
N GLN A 387 48.33 -6.41 25.67
CA GLN A 387 47.99 -5.61 26.85
C GLN A 387 46.49 -5.24 26.86
N ASN A 388 45.64 -6.19 27.24
CA ASN A 388 44.30 -5.91 27.78
C ASN A 388 44.18 -6.50 29.19
#